data_AF-J3ANK8-F1
#
_entry.id   AF-J3ANK8-F1
#
_cell.length_a   1.000
_cell.length_b   1.000
_cell.length_c   1.000
_cell.angle_alpha   90.00
_cell.angle_beta   90.00
_cell.angle_gamma   90.00
#
_symmetry.space_group_name_H-M   'P 1'
#
loop_
_entity.id
_entity.type
_entity.pdbx_description
1 polymer ?
#
loop_
_entity_poly.entity_id
_entity_poly.type
_entity_poly.pdbx_seq_one_letter_code
_entity_poly.pdbx_strand_id
1 'polypeptide(L)'
;MFRQRPDSDLLVEGWVVGVMVEIAGERLPIRHYFAVGRPDRAQAEWAAVDLAMQTGPVASSPSGGREPVEALRELVAYRMRELGLKVGESRALGDKFPRRWLPS
;
A
#
# COMPACT_ATOMS: atom_id res chain seq x y z
N MET A 1 -5.71 -26.77 20.69
CA MET A 1 -4.27 -26.46 20.63
C MET A 1 -4.11 -24.98 20.35
N PHE A 2 -3.85 -24.17 21.38
CA PHE A 2 -3.51 -22.76 21.19
C PHE A 2 -2.06 -22.70 20.67
N ARG A 3 -1.90 -22.36 19.39
CA ARG A 3 -0.59 -22.05 18.84
C ARG A 3 -0.12 -20.76 19.51
N GLN A 4 0.88 -20.83 20.38
CA GLN A 4 1.67 -19.66 20.76
C GLN A 4 2.02 -18.94 19.46
N ARG A 5 1.46 -17.75 19.22
CA ARG A 5 1.89 -16.91 18.10
C ARG A 5 3.29 -16.44 18.48
N PRO A 6 4.36 -16.85 17.78
CA PRO A 6 5.67 -16.28 18.06
C PRO A 6 5.57 -14.78 17.79
N ASP A 7 6.05 -13.93 18.71
CA ASP A 7 6.02 -12.46 18.58
C ASP A 7 6.46 -11.94 17.21
N SER A 8 7.33 -12.68 16.51
CA SER A 8 7.76 -12.43 15.13
C SER A 8 6.61 -12.28 14.12
N ASP A 9 5.47 -12.93 14.35
CA ASP A 9 4.31 -12.93 13.44
C ASP A 9 3.54 -11.58 13.49
N LEU A 10 3.75 -10.81 14.56
CA LEU A 10 3.18 -9.49 14.79
C LEU A 10 4.11 -8.33 14.41
N LEU A 11 5.33 -8.63 13.96
CA LEU A 11 6.25 -7.60 13.46
C LEU A 11 5.69 -7.00 12.18
N VAL A 12 5.74 -5.67 12.08
CA VAL A 12 5.39 -4.92 10.88
C VAL A 12 6.47 -5.18 9.84
N GLU A 13 6.10 -5.83 8.75
CA GLU A 13 6.99 -6.20 7.65
C GLU A 13 6.58 -5.53 6.33
N GLY A 14 5.47 -4.79 6.33
CA GLY A 14 4.94 -4.14 5.15
C GLY A 14 3.89 -3.08 5.43
N TRP A 15 3.44 -2.43 4.37
CA TRP A 15 2.41 -1.40 4.38
C TRP A 15 1.46 -1.53 3.20
N VAL A 16 0.22 -1.12 3.41
CA VAL A 16 -0.69 -0.74 2.33
C VAL A 16 -0.56 0.76 2.14
N VAL A 17 -0.26 1.18 0.91
CA VAL A 17 -0.05 2.58 0.54
C VAL A 17 -1.05 2.98 -0.53
N GLY A 18 -1.67 4.14 -0.39
CA GLY A 18 -2.46 4.78 -1.44
C GLY A 18 -1.63 5.86 -2.13
N VAL A 19 -1.61 5.85 -3.47
CA VAL A 19 -0.94 6.88 -4.29
C VAL A 19 -1.94 7.45 -5.29
N MET A 20 -2.05 8.77 -5.35
CA MET A 20 -2.85 9.50 -6.32
C MET A 20 -2.10 9.61 -7.64
N VAL A 21 -2.71 9.10 -8.71
CA VAL A 21 -2.17 9.11 -10.06
C VAL A 21 -3.08 9.95 -10.95
N GLU A 22 -2.50 10.87 -11.67
CA GLU A 22 -3.18 11.65 -12.70
C GLU A 22 -3.28 10.81 -13.97
N ILE A 23 -4.51 10.54 -14.41
CA ILE A 23 -4.80 9.74 -15.60
C ILE A 23 -5.36 10.66 -16.69
N ALA A 24 -4.82 10.56 -17.90
CA ALA A 24 -5.27 11.39 -19.02
C ALA A 24 -6.77 11.14 -19.30
N GLY A 25 -7.56 12.22 -19.32
CA GLY A 25 -9.00 12.17 -19.53
C GLY A 25 -9.83 12.12 -18.23
N GLU A 26 -9.21 11.89 -17.08
CA GLU A 26 -9.88 11.97 -15.78
C GLU A 26 -9.80 13.37 -15.18
N ARG A 27 -10.90 13.84 -14.60
CA ARG A 27 -10.98 15.21 -14.06
C ARG A 27 -10.25 15.36 -12.73
N LEU A 28 -10.11 14.28 -11.97
CA LEU A 28 -9.46 14.24 -10.67
C LEU A 28 -8.45 13.09 -10.66
N PRO A 29 -7.35 13.22 -9.90
CA PRO A 29 -6.41 12.11 -9.75
C PRO A 29 -7.09 10.90 -9.10
N ILE A 30 -6.78 9.72 -9.61
CA ILE A 30 -7.32 8.44 -9.13
C ILE A 30 -6.37 7.88 -8.09
N ARG A 31 -6.90 7.43 -6.94
CA ARG A 31 -6.09 6.76 -5.93
C ARG A 31 -5.90 5.30 -6.28
N HIS A 32 -4.66 4.94 -6.60
CA HIS A 32 -4.20 3.56 -6.73
C HIS A 32 -3.67 3.04 -5.40
N TYR A 33 -3.88 1.76 -5.15
CA TYR A 33 -3.47 1.09 -3.94
C TYR A 33 -2.36 0.10 -4.20
N PHE A 34 -1.41 0.03 -3.28
CA PHE A 34 -0.24 -0.82 -3.35
C PHE A 34 -0.04 -1.53 -2.03
N ALA A 35 0.40 -2.78 -2.09
CA ALA A 35 0.92 -3.51 -0.95
C ALA A 35 2.43 -3.63 -1.09
N VAL A 36 3.16 -3.21 -0.08
CA VAL A 36 4.63 -3.13 -0.10
C VAL A 36 5.19 -3.85 1.11
N GLY A 37 6.01 -4.88 0.87
CA GLY A 37 6.68 -5.67 1.91
C GLY A 37 7.94 -5.01 2.46
N ARG A 38 7.86 -3.74 2.86
CA ARG A 38 8.96 -3.05 3.55
C ARG A 38 8.50 -2.60 4.94
N PRO A 39 9.24 -2.86 6.02
CA PRO A 39 8.83 -2.49 7.37
C PRO A 39 8.84 -0.98 7.61
N ASP A 40 9.80 -0.27 7.02
CA ASP A 40 9.90 1.18 7.11
C ASP A 40 8.85 1.87 6.25
N ARG A 41 8.09 2.78 6.87
CA ARG A 41 6.99 3.52 6.23
C ARG A 41 7.46 4.33 5.02
N ALA A 42 8.52 5.12 5.18
CA ALA A 42 8.98 6.02 4.14
C ALA A 42 9.47 5.24 2.91
N GLN A 43 10.20 4.14 3.13
CA GLN A 43 10.60 3.24 2.06
C GLN A 43 9.41 2.57 1.38
N ALA A 44 8.37 2.23 2.12
CA ALA A 44 7.16 1.67 1.54
C ALA A 44 6.40 2.68 0.68
N GLU A 45 6.29 3.93 1.13
CA GLU A 45 5.70 5.04 0.38
C GLU A 45 6.46 5.27 -0.94
N TRP A 46 7.80 5.37 -0.90
CA TRP A 46 8.61 5.53 -2.11
C TRP A 46 8.48 4.36 -3.09
N ALA A 47 8.52 3.12 -2.61
CA ALA A 47 8.36 1.96 -3.48
C ALA A 47 6.96 1.88 -4.11
N ALA A 48 5.92 2.40 -3.44
CA ALA A 48 4.59 2.54 -4.03
C ALA A 48 4.55 3.66 -5.09
N VAL A 49 5.24 4.79 -4.85
CA VAL A 49 5.38 5.89 -5.82
C VAL A 49 6.07 5.41 -7.10
N ASP A 50 7.19 4.70 -6.99
CA ASP A 50 7.91 4.14 -8.14
C ASP A 50 7.03 3.23 -9.00
N LEU A 51 6.16 2.44 -8.35
CA LEU A 51 5.22 1.56 -9.04
C LEU A 51 4.05 2.35 -9.65
N ALA A 52 3.55 3.38 -8.96
CA ALA A 52 2.47 4.24 -9.44
C ALA A 52 2.87 5.06 -10.68
N MET A 53 4.14 5.50 -10.76
CA MET A 53 4.70 6.23 -11.90
C MET A 53 4.65 5.43 -13.21
N GLN A 54 4.51 4.11 -13.15
CA GLN A 54 4.32 3.27 -14.34
C GLN A 54 2.92 3.41 -14.95
N THR A 55 1.95 3.85 -14.17
CA THR A 55 0.57 4.10 -14.62
C THR A 55 0.39 5.55 -15.10
N GLY A 56 1.03 6.51 -14.43
CA GLY A 56 0.93 7.93 -14.76
C GLY A 56 1.65 8.81 -13.74
N PRO A 57 1.68 10.14 -13.96
CA PRO A 57 2.28 11.06 -13.01
C PRO A 57 1.56 11.03 -11.66
N VAL A 58 2.34 11.05 -10.57
CA VAL A 58 1.79 11.16 -9.21
C VAL A 58 1.36 12.60 -8.97
N ALA A 59 0.18 12.77 -8.37
CA ALA A 59 -0.36 14.09 -8.10
C ALA A 59 0.59 14.92 -7.22
N SER A 60 0.83 16.17 -7.57
CA SER A 60 1.73 17.05 -6.82
C SER A 60 1.08 17.65 -5.56
N SER A 61 -0.25 17.61 -5.46
CA SER A 61 -1.02 18.35 -4.47
C SER A 61 -2.17 17.51 -3.91
N PRO A 62 -2.56 17.71 -2.63
CA PRO A 62 -3.69 17.02 -2.03
C PRO A 62 -4.98 17.24 -2.83
N SER A 63 -5.79 16.18 -2.97
CA SER A 63 -7.05 16.23 -3.71
C SER A 63 -8.17 15.61 -2.88
N GLY A 64 -9.29 16.32 -2.74
CA GLY A 64 -10.43 15.86 -1.95
C GLY A 64 -10.10 15.62 -0.46
N GLY A 65 -9.19 16.42 0.12
CA GLY A 65 -8.78 16.32 1.52
C GLY A 65 -7.87 15.13 1.85
N ARG A 66 -7.25 14.53 0.84
CA ARG A 66 -6.35 13.38 1.00
C ARG A 66 -4.98 13.69 0.41
N GLU A 67 -3.94 13.22 1.07
CA GLU A 67 -2.55 13.38 0.61
C GLU A 67 -2.30 12.57 -0.67
N PRO A 68 -1.40 13.05 -1.56
CA PRO A 68 -1.04 12.33 -2.78
C PRO A 68 -0.46 10.94 -2.50
N VAL A 69 0.34 10.81 -1.45
CA VAL A 69 0.93 9.54 -1.01
C VAL A 69 0.59 9.36 0.46
N GLU A 70 0.01 8.21 0.80
CA GLU A 70 -0.45 7.93 2.16
C GLU A 70 -0.23 6.47 2.53
N ALA A 71 0.59 6.22 3.55
CA ALA A 71 0.63 4.92 4.21
C ALA A 71 -0.66 4.69 5.03
N LEU A 72 -1.51 3.79 4.56
CA LEU A 72 -2.86 3.57 5.11
C LEU A 72 -2.86 2.55 6.25
N ARG A 73 -2.02 1.51 6.16
CA ARG A 73 -2.07 0.39 7.11
C ARG A 73 -0.76 -0.39 7.19
N GLU A 74 -0.33 -0.71 8.39
CA GLU A 74 0.73 -1.68 8.67
C GLU A 74 0.28 -3.11 8.38
N LEU A 75 1.13 -3.86 7.68
CA LEU A 75 0.99 -5.29 7.43
C LEU A 75 1.99 -6.04 8.29
N VAL A 76 1.47 -6.81 9.25
CA VAL A 76 2.29 -7.73 10.04
C VAL A 76 2.68 -8.97 9.25
N ALA A 77 3.78 -9.62 9.63
CA ALA A 77 4.32 -10.80 8.96
C ALA A 77 3.27 -11.89 8.70
N TYR A 78 2.40 -12.16 9.69
CA TYR A 78 1.26 -13.07 9.54
C TYR A 78 0.37 -12.70 8.34
N ARG A 79 -0.02 -11.43 8.29
CA ARG A 79 -1.00 -10.94 7.32
C ARG A 79 -0.42 -10.89 5.92
N MET A 80 0.86 -10.55 5.80
CA MET A 80 1.58 -10.65 4.52
C MET A 80 1.55 -12.07 3.97
N ARG A 81 1.80 -13.08 4.82
CA ARG A 81 1.73 -14.49 4.43
C ARG A 81 0.33 -14.92 3.99
N GLU A 82 -0.71 -14.53 4.74
CA GLU A 82 -2.12 -14.80 4.36
C GLU A 82 -2.54 -14.16 3.03
N LEU A 83 -1.97 -12.99 2.73
CA LEU A 83 -2.23 -12.23 1.50
C LEU A 83 -1.26 -12.60 0.36
N GLY A 84 -0.31 -13.49 0.63
CA GLY A 84 0.70 -13.96 -0.31
C GLY A 84 1.67 -12.87 -0.77
N LEU A 85 1.93 -11.85 0.05
CA LEU A 85 2.93 -10.81 -0.18
C LEU A 85 4.27 -11.23 0.43
N LYS A 86 5.36 -11.15 -0.34
CA LYS A 86 6.70 -11.45 0.15
C LYS A 86 7.38 -10.20 0.73
N VAL A 87 8.34 -10.42 1.64
CA VAL A 87 9.24 -9.35 2.10
C VAL A 87 10.04 -8.84 0.91
N GLY A 88 10.12 -7.51 0.77
CA GLY A 88 10.73 -6.79 -0.34
C GLY A 88 9.86 -6.66 -1.60
N GLU A 89 8.70 -7.33 -1.68
CA GLU A 89 7.81 -7.27 -2.84
C GLU A 89 6.94 -6.01 -2.81
N SER A 90 6.76 -5.36 -3.96
CA SER A 90 5.72 -4.35 -4.17
C SER A 90 4.69 -4.86 -5.15
N ARG A 91 3.40 -4.76 -4.80
CA ARG A 91 2.28 -5.27 -5.60
C ARG A 91 1.21 -4.21 -5.80
N ALA A 92 0.81 -3.99 -7.05
CA ALA A 92 -0.35 -3.18 -7.39
C ALA A 92 -1.65 -3.90 -7.03
N LEU A 93 -2.52 -3.23 -6.27
CA LEU A 93 -3.85 -3.72 -5.89
C LEU A 93 -4.97 -3.15 -6.78
N GLY A 94 -4.66 -2.10 -7.55
CA GLY A 94 -5.58 -1.40 -8.44
C GLY A 94 -6.12 -0.09 -7.87
N ASP A 95 -7.08 0.50 -8.57
CA ASP A 95 -7.78 1.76 -8.22
C ASP A 95 -8.98 1.55 -7.28
N LYS A 96 -9.47 0.31 -7.16
CA LYS A 96 -10.59 -0.02 -6.29
C LYS A 96 -10.14 -0.19 -4.85
N PHE A 97 -10.99 0.25 -3.92
CA PHE A 97 -10.71 0.14 -2.49
C PHE A 97 -10.42 -1.32 -2.07
N PRO A 98 -9.20 -1.63 -1.56
CA PRO A 98 -8.75 -2.99 -1.37
C PRO A 98 -9.24 -3.56 -0.03
N ARG A 99 -10.53 -3.90 0.05
CA ARG A 99 -11.21 -4.41 1.28
C ARG A 99 -10.54 -5.64 1.92
N ARG A 100 -9.79 -6.43 1.16
CA ARG A 100 -9.05 -7.59 1.69
C ARG A 100 -7.79 -7.17 2.46
N TRP A 101 -7.25 -6.00 2.14
CA TRP A 101 -5.98 -5.46 2.64
C TRP A 101 -6.17 -4.40 3.71
N LEU A 102 -7.29 -3.68 3.68
CA LEU A 102 -7.69 -2.70 4.69
C LEU A 102 -8.87 -3.27 5.49
N PRO A 103 -8.90 -3.11 6.83
CA PRO A 103 -10.08 -3.48 7.60
C PRO A 103 -11.30 -2.67 7.12
N SER A 104 -12.47 -3.33 7.10
CA SER A 104 -13.77 -2.71 6.80
C SER A 104 -14.15 -1.66 7.84
#